data_AF-A0A317FPP2-F1
#
_entry.id   AF-A0A317FPP2-F1
#
_cell.length_a   1.000
_cell.length_b   1.000
_cell.length_c   1.000
_cell.angle_alpha   90.00
_cell.angle_beta   90.00
_cell.angle_gamma   90.00
#
_symmetry.space_group_name_H-M   'P 1'
#
loop_
_entity.id
_entity.type
_entity.pdbx_description
1 polymer ?
#
loop_
_entity_poly.entity_id
_entity_poly.type
_entity_poly.pdbx_seq_one_letter_code
_entity_poly.pdbx_strand_id
1 'polypeptide(L)'
;MIKTLIATSLIFSSFSTLANLNTPLTPEELRIEKASQAMPAVLSAFASEVNQFEQQFKSLSSYVQAVDAVNDYSKRLWFSAKKRIATTQNLDDRALYWARLQSSKIIRTTKPAFSLSTAQQTVLLTLLENGSRGRTDLSYSQNTTKKILLTGFDPFLLDRNINQSNPSGVAALLLDGQVINYKGISAEINTVMVPVRYEDFDQGIIESLLAPYYALNKVDMVVTVSMGRKDFDLERFPGKRRSVTAPDNANIVYGGTKTAPLIPSLNDRPLPGTEFVEFSLPVSAMLNAKGPFAINDNHHVITLKKDFEPSSFDELKEATAVRGGGGGYLSNEISYRSIRLRNQLNSDIPTGHIHTPRIAQFEPETEAKIVKQIQAMLERSLVAL
;
A
#
# COMPACT_ATOMS: atom_id res chain seq x y z
N MET A 1 35.09 54.77 21.73
CA MET A 1 34.87 53.41 21.19
C MET A 1 33.41 53.27 20.82
N ILE A 2 33.07 53.47 19.55
CA ILE A 2 31.72 53.28 19.01
C ILE A 2 31.78 51.99 18.19
N LYS A 3 31.03 50.96 18.61
CA LYS A 3 30.90 49.69 17.87
C LYS A 3 29.67 49.79 16.98
N THR A 4 29.90 49.85 15.67
CA THR A 4 28.90 49.76 14.62
C THR A 4 28.48 48.30 14.45
N LEU A 5 27.20 47.98 14.67
CA LEU A 5 26.64 46.67 14.34
C LEU A 5 26.16 46.71 12.88
N ILE A 6 26.79 45.92 12.01
CA ILE A 6 26.31 45.70 10.64
C ILE A 6 25.27 44.58 10.71
N ALA A 7 24.01 44.94 10.47
CA ALA A 7 22.93 43.97 10.26
C ALA A 7 22.97 43.52 8.79
N THR A 8 23.45 42.30 8.56
CA THR A 8 23.43 41.66 7.24
C THR A 8 22.06 41.01 7.03
N SER A 9 21.21 41.66 6.24
CA SER A 9 19.94 41.10 5.78
C SER A 9 20.20 39.98 4.78
N LEU A 10 20.05 38.72 5.21
CA LEU A 10 20.00 37.56 4.33
C LEU A 10 18.66 37.55 3.60
N ILE A 11 18.66 38.00 2.35
CA ILE A 11 17.54 37.83 1.42
C ILE A 11 17.60 36.37 0.95
N PHE A 12 16.75 35.50 1.51
CA PHE A 12 16.49 34.19 0.94
C PHE A 12 15.65 34.37 -0.33
N SER A 13 16.29 34.37 -1.50
CA SER A 13 15.61 34.23 -2.78
C SER A 13 15.16 32.77 -2.95
N SER A 14 13.91 32.48 -2.60
CA SER A 14 13.25 31.22 -2.98
C SER A 14 12.96 31.26 -4.48
N PHE A 15 13.91 30.78 -5.29
CA PHE A 15 13.68 30.61 -6.72
C PHE A 15 12.57 29.59 -6.93
N SER A 16 11.38 30.07 -7.31
CA SER A 16 10.28 29.25 -7.76
C SER A 16 10.58 28.81 -9.18
N THR A 17 11.26 27.68 -9.35
CA THR A 17 11.47 27.11 -10.69
C THR A 17 10.11 26.71 -11.25
N LEU A 18 9.76 27.26 -12.40
CA LEU A 18 8.63 26.78 -13.20
C LEU A 18 8.85 25.29 -13.47
N ALA A 19 7.81 24.46 -13.34
CA ALA A 19 7.95 23.06 -13.72
C ALA A 19 8.33 23.01 -15.19
N ASN A 20 9.41 22.31 -15.49
CA ASN A 20 9.64 21.89 -16.86
C ASN A 20 8.55 20.86 -17.16
N LEU A 21 7.60 21.19 -18.04
CA LEU A 21 6.51 20.31 -18.48
C LEU A 21 6.98 19.10 -19.32
N ASN A 22 8.26 18.77 -19.20
CA ASN A 22 8.94 17.57 -19.67
C ASN A 22 9.64 16.88 -18.49
N THR A 23 8.97 16.78 -17.34
CA THR A 23 9.49 15.93 -16.25
C THR A 23 9.57 14.50 -16.79
N PRO A 24 10.73 13.83 -16.69
CA PRO A 24 10.88 12.47 -17.18
C PRO A 24 9.79 11.56 -16.61
N LEU A 25 9.23 10.72 -17.47
CA LEU A 25 8.30 9.69 -17.02
C LEU A 25 9.01 8.76 -16.03
N THR A 26 8.28 8.36 -15.00
CA THR A 26 8.73 7.34 -14.06
C THR A 26 8.84 5.98 -14.77
N PRO A 27 9.63 5.04 -14.24
CA PRO A 27 9.65 3.66 -14.74
C PRO A 27 8.27 3.00 -14.79
N GLU A 28 7.37 3.33 -13.87
CA GLU A 28 5.97 2.90 -13.90
C GLU A 28 5.24 3.43 -15.13
N GLU A 29 5.29 4.74 -15.38
CA GLU A 29 4.62 5.38 -16.52
C GLU A 29 5.20 4.95 -17.87
N LEU A 30 6.50 4.64 -17.94
CA LEU A 30 7.13 4.11 -19.15
C LEU A 30 6.58 2.74 -19.58
N ARG A 31 5.95 1.99 -18.66
CA ARG A 31 5.34 0.69 -18.98
C ARG A 31 3.98 0.79 -19.65
N ILE A 32 3.34 1.97 -19.67
CA ILE A 32 1.99 2.17 -20.22
C ILE A 32 1.91 1.71 -21.68
N GLU A 33 2.91 2.01 -22.50
CA GLU A 33 2.91 1.62 -23.92
C GLU A 33 2.91 0.10 -24.09
N LYS A 34 3.85 -0.60 -23.43
CA LYS A 34 3.92 -2.07 -23.44
C LYS A 34 2.64 -2.69 -22.92
N ALA A 35 2.07 -2.14 -21.85
CA ALA A 35 0.82 -2.60 -21.27
C ALA A 35 -0.38 -2.41 -22.22
N SER A 36 -0.42 -1.31 -22.98
CA SER A 36 -1.47 -1.03 -23.96
C SER A 36 -1.50 -2.03 -25.12
N GLN A 37 -0.33 -2.53 -25.51
CA GLN A 37 -0.20 -3.57 -26.53
C GLN A 37 -0.59 -4.94 -25.97
N ALA A 38 -0.19 -5.23 -24.74
CA ALA A 38 -0.40 -6.55 -24.12
C ALA A 38 -1.84 -6.77 -23.63
N MET A 39 -2.49 -5.73 -23.09
CA MET A 39 -3.81 -5.83 -22.44
C MET A 39 -4.65 -4.57 -22.66
N PRO A 40 -5.01 -4.24 -23.92
CA PRO A 40 -5.72 -3.00 -24.26
C PRO A 40 -7.04 -2.84 -23.51
N ALA A 41 -7.79 -3.92 -23.29
CA ALA A 41 -9.06 -3.89 -22.57
C ALA A 41 -8.91 -3.50 -21.08
N VAL A 42 -7.78 -3.83 -20.45
CA VAL A 42 -7.48 -3.45 -19.07
C VAL A 42 -7.19 -1.95 -19.01
N LEU A 43 -6.39 -1.45 -19.95
CA LEU A 43 -6.02 -0.04 -20.00
C LEU A 43 -7.16 0.87 -20.46
N SER A 44 -8.14 0.34 -21.21
CA SER A 44 -9.31 1.10 -21.63
C SER A 44 -10.44 1.10 -20.61
N ALA A 45 -10.33 0.34 -19.52
CA ALA A 45 -11.39 0.16 -18.52
C ALA A 45 -11.90 1.48 -17.90
N PHE A 46 -11.03 2.50 -17.81
CA PHE A 46 -11.35 3.85 -17.32
C PHE A 46 -10.96 4.94 -18.34
N ALA A 47 -10.88 4.60 -19.63
CA ALA A 47 -10.42 5.54 -20.66
C ALA A 47 -11.30 6.80 -20.73
N SER A 48 -12.61 6.67 -20.50
CA SER A 48 -13.50 7.84 -20.50
C SER A 48 -13.13 8.81 -19.38
N GLU A 49 -12.96 8.31 -18.16
CA GLU A 49 -12.59 9.10 -16.98
C GLU A 49 -11.21 9.74 -17.16
N VAL A 50 -10.22 8.97 -17.64
CA VAL A 50 -8.86 9.46 -17.90
C VAL A 50 -8.85 10.55 -18.98
N ASN A 51 -9.57 10.35 -20.08
CA ASN A 51 -9.63 11.33 -21.17
C ASN A 51 -10.36 12.62 -20.73
N GLN A 52 -11.45 12.49 -19.97
CA GLN A 52 -12.15 13.65 -19.40
C GLN A 52 -11.25 14.43 -18.44
N PHE A 53 -10.48 13.72 -17.59
CA PHE A 53 -9.51 14.34 -16.72
C PHE A 53 -8.42 15.07 -17.49
N GLU A 54 -7.89 14.51 -18.59
CA GLU A 54 -6.92 15.21 -19.43
C GLU A 54 -7.47 16.52 -20.01
N GLN A 55 -8.68 16.49 -20.58
CA GLN A 55 -9.30 17.69 -21.14
C GLN A 55 -9.58 18.73 -20.06
N GLN A 56 -10.09 18.31 -18.90
CA GLN A 56 -10.31 19.19 -17.76
C GLN A 56 -8.99 19.81 -17.33
N PHE A 57 -7.94 18.99 -17.10
CA PHE A 57 -6.63 19.42 -16.63
C PHE A 57 -6.00 20.47 -17.54
N LYS A 58 -6.06 20.26 -18.86
CA LYS A 58 -5.57 21.21 -19.87
C LYS A 58 -6.26 22.57 -19.79
N SER A 59 -7.55 22.61 -19.45
CA SER A 59 -8.36 23.83 -19.38
C SER A 59 -8.25 24.61 -18.06
N LEU A 60 -7.62 24.04 -17.03
CA LEU A 60 -7.52 24.67 -15.72
C LEU A 60 -6.75 25.98 -15.79
N SER A 61 -7.24 26.99 -15.08
CA SER A 61 -6.72 28.37 -15.13
C SER A 61 -5.99 28.81 -13.86
N SER A 62 -5.95 27.95 -12.83
CA SER A 62 -5.22 28.23 -11.58
C SER A 62 -4.83 26.96 -10.83
N TYR A 63 -3.86 27.09 -9.93
CA TYR A 63 -3.43 25.99 -9.06
C TYR A 63 -4.54 25.50 -8.11
N VAL A 64 -5.38 26.39 -7.60
CA VAL A 64 -6.52 26.01 -6.73
C VAL A 64 -7.49 25.10 -7.49
N GLN A 65 -7.86 25.49 -8.73
CA GLN A 65 -8.69 24.64 -9.59
C GLN A 65 -8.04 23.28 -9.88
N ALA A 66 -6.70 23.22 -9.99
CA ALA A 66 -5.98 21.96 -10.17
C ALA A 66 -6.01 21.06 -8.94
N VAL A 67 -5.86 21.63 -7.75
CA VAL A 67 -6.00 20.90 -6.48
C VAL A 67 -7.39 20.29 -6.37
N ASP A 68 -8.44 21.08 -6.60
CA ASP A 68 -9.83 20.62 -6.53
C ASP A 68 -10.10 19.53 -7.57
N ALA A 69 -9.71 19.77 -8.84
CA ALA A 69 -9.93 18.83 -9.94
C ALA A 69 -9.23 17.48 -9.71
N VAL A 70 -7.97 17.49 -9.26
CA VAL A 70 -7.20 16.26 -9.02
C VAL A 70 -7.74 15.50 -7.81
N ASN A 71 -8.08 16.19 -6.72
CA ASN A 71 -8.66 15.58 -5.53
C ASN A 71 -10.02 14.94 -5.82
N ASP A 72 -10.87 15.61 -6.58
CA ASP A 72 -12.18 15.09 -6.96
C ASP A 72 -12.06 13.92 -7.94
N TYR A 73 -11.19 14.05 -8.93
CA TYR A 73 -10.92 13.00 -9.90
C TYR A 73 -10.38 11.74 -9.22
N SER A 74 -9.39 11.87 -8.32
CA SER A 74 -8.74 10.72 -7.69
C SER A 74 -9.71 9.93 -6.79
N LYS A 75 -10.58 10.62 -6.04
CA LYS A 75 -11.66 10.00 -5.27
C LYS A 75 -12.68 9.30 -6.17
N ARG A 76 -13.10 9.93 -7.26
CA ARG A 76 -14.01 9.30 -8.24
C ARG A 76 -13.40 8.06 -8.87
N LEU A 77 -12.11 8.08 -9.20
CA LEU A 77 -11.42 6.92 -9.78
C LEU A 77 -11.40 5.74 -8.81
N TRP A 78 -11.11 5.97 -7.53
CA TRP A 78 -11.21 4.93 -6.48
C TRP A 78 -12.64 4.37 -6.39
N PHE A 79 -13.64 5.23 -6.27
CA PHE A 79 -15.04 4.82 -6.19
C PHE A 79 -15.48 4.01 -7.44
N SER A 80 -15.15 4.48 -8.64
CA SER A 80 -15.44 3.80 -9.89
C SER A 80 -14.77 2.43 -9.97
N ALA A 81 -13.54 2.29 -9.48
CA ALA A 81 -12.83 1.02 -9.43
C ALA A 81 -13.52 -0.01 -8.52
N LYS A 82 -13.87 0.39 -7.29
CA LYS A 82 -14.65 -0.44 -6.36
C LYS A 82 -15.98 -0.87 -6.97
N LYS A 83 -16.72 0.09 -7.53
CA LYS A 83 -18.01 -0.19 -8.17
C LYS A 83 -17.85 -1.16 -9.32
N ARG A 84 -16.88 -0.94 -10.21
CA ARG A 84 -16.62 -1.79 -11.38
C ARG A 84 -16.33 -3.23 -10.96
N ILE A 85 -15.40 -3.44 -10.03
CA ILE A 85 -15.00 -4.79 -9.63
C ILE A 85 -16.19 -5.54 -9.02
N ALA A 86 -17.01 -4.87 -8.21
CA ALA A 86 -18.18 -5.45 -7.57
C ALA A 86 -19.30 -5.77 -8.57
N THR A 87 -19.58 -4.87 -9.53
CA THR A 87 -20.71 -5.05 -10.46
C THR A 87 -20.40 -5.96 -11.63
N THR A 88 -19.16 -5.93 -12.12
CA THR A 88 -18.76 -6.73 -13.30
C THR A 88 -18.27 -8.12 -12.92
N GLN A 89 -17.95 -8.34 -11.64
CA GLN A 89 -17.24 -9.53 -11.15
C GLN A 89 -15.92 -9.79 -11.88
N ASN A 90 -15.39 -8.80 -12.60
CA ASN A 90 -14.08 -8.86 -13.22
C ASN A 90 -13.03 -8.51 -12.17
N LEU A 91 -12.46 -9.54 -11.55
CA LEU A 91 -11.59 -9.47 -10.37
C LEU A 91 -10.17 -8.98 -10.70
N ASP A 92 -10.08 -7.87 -11.42
CA ASP A 92 -8.86 -7.34 -12.00
C ASP A 92 -8.46 -6.04 -11.31
N ASP A 93 -7.38 -6.07 -10.52
CA ASP A 93 -6.84 -4.91 -9.82
C ASP A 93 -6.04 -3.97 -10.75
N ARG A 94 -5.58 -4.49 -11.89
CA ARG A 94 -4.66 -3.80 -12.80
C ARG A 94 -5.34 -2.60 -13.48
N ALA A 95 -6.65 -2.67 -13.70
CA ALA A 95 -7.40 -1.59 -14.34
C ALA A 95 -7.25 -0.25 -13.57
N LEU A 96 -7.37 -0.28 -12.23
CA LEU A 96 -7.14 0.91 -11.40
C LEU A 96 -5.67 1.33 -11.45
N TYR A 97 -4.75 0.38 -11.32
CA TYR A 97 -3.31 0.65 -11.35
C TYR A 97 -2.90 1.42 -12.63
N TRP A 98 -3.32 0.95 -13.80
CA TRP A 98 -2.97 1.59 -15.07
C TRP A 98 -3.66 2.94 -15.28
N ALA A 99 -4.93 3.07 -14.87
CA ALA A 99 -5.64 4.34 -14.95
C ALA A 99 -4.96 5.43 -14.10
N ARG A 100 -4.46 5.09 -12.91
CA ARG A 100 -3.66 6.01 -12.09
C ARG A 100 -2.36 6.42 -12.79
N LEU A 101 -1.63 5.48 -13.40
CA LEU A 101 -0.39 5.81 -14.12
C LEU A 101 -0.63 6.66 -15.37
N GLN A 102 -1.71 6.42 -16.10
CA GLN A 102 -2.12 7.31 -17.21
C GLN A 102 -2.45 8.71 -16.69
N SER A 103 -3.09 8.81 -15.53
CA SER A 103 -3.45 10.08 -14.88
C SER A 103 -2.24 10.83 -14.32
N SER A 104 -1.27 10.12 -13.74
CA SER A 104 -0.03 10.72 -13.26
C SER A 104 0.79 11.25 -14.43
N LYS A 105 0.84 10.50 -15.55
CA LYS A 105 1.44 10.96 -16.81
C LYS A 105 0.79 12.26 -17.30
N ILE A 106 -0.54 12.38 -17.28
CA ILE A 106 -1.24 13.64 -17.62
C ILE A 106 -0.75 14.80 -16.76
N ILE A 107 -0.68 14.63 -15.44
CA ILE A 107 -0.19 15.69 -14.52
C ILE A 107 1.26 16.09 -14.84
N ARG A 108 2.09 15.14 -15.30
CA ARG A 108 3.51 15.37 -15.65
C ARG A 108 3.70 16.07 -16.99
N THR A 109 2.93 15.69 -18.00
CA THR A 109 3.21 16.04 -19.41
C THR A 109 2.23 17.03 -20.02
N THR A 110 1.04 17.20 -19.45
CA THR A 110 0.01 18.09 -20.00
C THR A 110 0.14 19.48 -19.40
N LYS A 111 0.23 20.50 -20.25
CA LYS A 111 0.30 21.91 -19.84
C LYS A 111 -1.11 22.47 -19.55
N PRO A 112 -1.42 22.90 -18.32
CA PRO A 112 -2.65 23.62 -18.04
C PRO A 112 -2.57 25.08 -18.52
N ALA A 113 -3.68 25.82 -18.48
CA ALA A 113 -3.74 27.24 -18.87
C ALA A 113 -3.15 28.21 -17.82
N PHE A 114 -2.35 27.70 -16.88
CA PHE A 114 -1.61 28.47 -15.88
C PHE A 114 -0.18 27.93 -15.69
N SER A 115 0.66 28.71 -15.04
CA SER A 115 2.03 28.28 -14.69
C SER A 115 2.01 27.34 -13.49
N LEU A 116 2.50 26.12 -13.68
CA LEU A 116 2.65 25.10 -12.63
C LEU A 116 4.12 24.98 -12.23
N SER A 117 4.45 25.07 -10.93
CA SER A 117 5.80 24.81 -10.42
C SER A 117 6.02 23.32 -10.14
N THR A 118 7.29 22.89 -10.03
CA THR A 118 7.60 21.47 -9.72
C THR A 118 7.00 21.06 -8.38
N ALA A 119 7.08 21.92 -7.36
CA ALA A 119 6.51 21.65 -6.04
C ALA A 119 4.97 21.50 -6.10
N GLN A 120 4.30 22.36 -6.88
CA GLN A 120 2.86 22.25 -7.10
C GLN A 120 2.50 20.95 -7.83
N GLN A 121 3.26 20.57 -8.87
CA GLN A 121 3.07 19.31 -9.58
C GLN A 121 3.22 18.10 -8.65
N THR A 122 4.22 18.10 -7.76
CA THR A 122 4.40 17.06 -6.73
C THR A 122 3.18 16.96 -5.82
N VAL A 123 2.63 18.08 -5.35
CA VAL A 123 1.40 18.08 -4.54
C VAL A 123 0.22 17.47 -5.30
N LEU A 124 0.04 17.82 -6.57
CA LEU A 124 -1.02 17.24 -7.41
C LEU A 124 -0.84 15.72 -7.56
N LEU A 125 0.38 15.24 -7.78
CA LEU A 125 0.68 13.80 -7.82
C LEU A 125 0.37 13.12 -6.48
N THR A 126 0.70 13.75 -5.35
CA THR A 126 0.35 13.23 -4.02
C THR A 126 -1.17 13.16 -3.80
N LEU A 127 -1.94 14.16 -4.27
CA LEU A 127 -3.40 14.15 -4.20
C LEU A 127 -4.00 13.03 -5.06
N LEU A 128 -3.43 12.80 -6.25
CA LEU A 128 -3.81 11.67 -7.11
C LEU A 128 -3.56 10.35 -6.38
N GLU A 129 -2.34 10.12 -5.89
CA GLU A 129 -1.97 8.89 -5.17
C GLU A 129 -2.87 8.66 -3.95
N ASN A 130 -3.08 9.67 -3.10
CA ASN A 130 -3.89 9.52 -1.89
C ASN A 130 -5.36 9.17 -2.19
N GLY A 131 -6.02 9.91 -3.08
CA GLY A 131 -7.43 9.69 -3.36
C GLY A 131 -7.71 8.42 -4.15
N SER A 132 -6.85 8.09 -5.12
CA SER A 132 -7.04 6.90 -5.98
C SER A 132 -6.59 5.59 -5.35
N ARG A 133 -6.09 5.64 -4.10
CA ARG A 133 -5.69 4.48 -3.28
C ARG A 133 -6.62 4.26 -2.08
N GLY A 134 -7.71 5.03 -1.97
CA GLY A 134 -8.66 4.92 -0.86
C GLY A 134 -8.23 5.62 0.44
N ARG A 135 -7.07 6.30 0.49
CA ARG A 135 -6.57 6.92 1.74
C ARG A 135 -7.45 8.06 2.26
N THR A 136 -8.31 8.61 1.40
CA THR A 136 -9.25 9.68 1.75
C THR A 136 -10.69 9.18 1.91
N ASP A 137 -10.92 7.86 1.84
CA ASP A 137 -12.22 7.19 1.90
C ASP A 137 -12.23 6.08 2.96
N LEU A 138 -11.88 6.43 4.21
CA LEU A 138 -11.73 5.47 5.32
C LEU A 138 -12.69 5.73 6.49
N SER A 139 -13.75 6.48 6.23
CA SER A 139 -14.79 6.71 7.23
C SER A 139 -15.72 5.50 7.31
N TYR A 140 -15.98 5.03 8.53
CA TYR A 140 -16.92 3.93 8.77
C TYR A 140 -18.33 4.50 8.86
N SER A 141 -19.18 4.09 7.92
CA SER A 141 -20.52 4.66 7.72
C SER A 141 -21.65 3.66 7.97
N GLN A 142 -21.32 2.37 8.09
CA GLN A 142 -22.29 1.30 8.30
C GLN A 142 -22.58 1.14 9.79
N ASN A 143 -23.82 0.79 10.13
CA ASN A 143 -24.22 0.50 11.50
C ASN A 143 -23.72 -0.90 11.92
N THR A 144 -22.42 -1.01 12.17
CA THR A 144 -21.74 -2.26 12.52
C THR A 144 -21.10 -2.18 13.89
N THR A 145 -20.93 -3.34 14.53
CA THR A 145 -20.34 -3.43 15.87
C THR A 145 -18.82 -3.33 15.88
N LYS A 146 -18.18 -3.61 14.74
CA LYS A 146 -16.72 -3.70 14.59
C LYS A 146 -16.23 -2.98 13.34
N LYS A 147 -14.98 -2.55 13.33
CA LYS A 147 -14.34 -1.82 12.23
C LYS A 147 -13.00 -2.47 11.89
N ILE A 148 -12.81 -2.83 10.64
CA ILE A 148 -11.57 -3.45 10.16
C ILE A 148 -10.93 -2.55 9.12
N LEU A 149 -9.68 -2.17 9.35
CA LEU A 149 -8.84 -1.54 8.33
C LEU A 149 -8.00 -2.62 7.63
N LEU A 150 -8.11 -2.73 6.31
CA LEU A 150 -7.37 -3.70 5.52
C LEU A 150 -6.48 -3.02 4.48
N THR A 151 -5.27 -3.53 4.23
CA THR A 151 -4.43 -3.04 3.13
C THR A 151 -4.20 -4.11 2.07
N GLY A 152 -4.12 -3.68 0.82
CA GLY A 152 -3.61 -4.47 -0.30
C GLY A 152 -2.47 -3.75 -1.00
N PHE A 153 -1.82 -4.42 -1.96
CA PHE A 153 -0.77 -3.82 -2.78
C PHE A 153 -1.13 -3.75 -4.25
N ASP A 154 -0.50 -2.79 -4.93
CA ASP A 154 -0.48 -2.73 -6.38
C ASP A 154 0.15 -4.00 -7.01
N PRO A 155 -0.13 -4.25 -8.31
CA PRO A 155 0.69 -5.15 -9.13
C PRO A 155 2.17 -4.79 -9.11
N PHE A 156 3.04 -5.81 -9.20
CA PHE A 156 4.50 -5.64 -9.15
C PHE A 156 5.23 -6.65 -10.03
N LEU A 157 6.55 -6.50 -10.18
CA LEU A 157 7.39 -7.28 -11.12
C LEU A 157 6.95 -7.18 -12.60
N LEU A 158 6.42 -6.03 -12.98
CA LEU A 158 5.81 -5.78 -14.29
C LEU A 158 6.82 -5.76 -15.45
N ASP A 159 8.12 -5.61 -15.18
CA ASP A 159 9.17 -5.80 -16.19
C ASP A 159 9.31 -7.27 -16.59
N ARG A 160 9.14 -8.18 -15.63
CA ARG A 160 9.15 -9.63 -15.86
C ARG A 160 7.85 -10.10 -16.49
N ASN A 161 6.70 -9.65 -15.97
CA ASN A 161 5.39 -9.99 -16.51
C ASN A 161 4.46 -8.78 -16.44
N ILE A 162 4.25 -8.11 -17.58
CA ILE A 162 3.39 -6.93 -17.66
C ILE A 162 1.91 -7.25 -17.34
N ASN A 163 1.52 -8.51 -17.46
CA ASN A 163 0.16 -9.01 -17.23
C ASN A 163 -0.06 -9.46 -15.77
N GLN A 164 0.92 -9.30 -14.87
CA GLN A 164 0.83 -9.70 -13.46
C GLN A 164 -0.31 -8.95 -12.75
N SER A 165 -1.16 -9.71 -12.05
CA SER A 165 -2.19 -9.22 -11.13
C SER A 165 -1.72 -9.40 -9.68
N ASN A 166 -2.38 -8.74 -8.72
CA ASN A 166 -2.12 -8.92 -7.30
C ASN A 166 -3.41 -9.24 -6.52
N PRO A 167 -3.54 -10.46 -5.95
CA PRO A 167 -4.75 -10.84 -5.23
C PRO A 167 -5.02 -9.98 -3.98
N SER A 168 -3.99 -9.37 -3.40
CA SER A 168 -4.18 -8.42 -2.29
C SER A 168 -4.83 -7.11 -2.76
N GLY A 169 -4.52 -6.66 -3.98
CA GLY A 169 -5.17 -5.50 -4.60
C GLY A 169 -6.63 -5.78 -4.94
N VAL A 170 -6.92 -6.98 -5.45
CA VAL A 170 -8.29 -7.46 -5.68
C VAL A 170 -9.08 -7.50 -4.36
N ALA A 171 -8.47 -8.03 -3.29
CA ALA A 171 -9.09 -8.07 -1.97
C ALA A 171 -9.41 -6.65 -1.44
N ALA A 172 -8.47 -5.71 -1.57
CA ALA A 172 -8.68 -4.33 -1.14
C ALA A 172 -9.86 -3.70 -1.88
N LEU A 173 -9.94 -3.84 -3.21
CA LEU A 173 -11.03 -3.28 -4.01
C LEU A 173 -12.40 -3.90 -3.72
N LEU A 174 -12.47 -5.22 -3.54
CA LEU A 174 -13.74 -5.91 -3.31
C LEU A 174 -14.28 -5.74 -1.89
N LEU A 175 -13.39 -5.71 -0.89
CA LEU A 175 -13.80 -5.70 0.52
C LEU A 175 -14.05 -4.29 1.06
N ASP A 176 -13.67 -3.24 0.34
CA ASP A 176 -13.90 -1.87 0.79
C ASP A 176 -15.38 -1.51 0.87
N GLY A 177 -15.80 -1.01 2.03
CA GLY A 177 -17.19 -0.73 2.39
C GLY A 177 -18.05 -1.97 2.63
N GLN A 178 -17.50 -3.18 2.57
CA GLN A 178 -18.27 -4.41 2.80
C GLN A 178 -18.56 -4.61 4.29
N VAL A 179 -19.74 -5.18 4.56
CA VAL A 179 -20.11 -5.64 5.90
C VAL A 179 -20.05 -7.15 5.96
N ILE A 180 -19.20 -7.68 6.84
CA ILE A 180 -19.12 -9.10 7.16
C ILE A 180 -19.85 -9.40 8.45
N ASN A 181 -20.38 -10.61 8.57
CA ASN A 181 -21.16 -11.03 9.74
C ASN A 181 -20.78 -12.44 10.17
N TYR A 182 -20.58 -12.63 11.47
CA TYR A 182 -20.33 -13.96 12.02
C TYR A 182 -20.84 -14.06 13.46
N LYS A 183 -21.70 -15.06 13.70
CA LYS A 183 -22.35 -15.30 15.01
C LYS A 183 -22.98 -14.06 15.65
N GLY A 184 -23.62 -13.21 14.85
CA GLY A 184 -24.30 -11.99 15.31
C GLY A 184 -23.40 -10.77 15.52
N ILE A 185 -22.09 -10.89 15.28
CA ILE A 185 -21.14 -9.76 15.28
C ILE A 185 -20.99 -9.29 13.83
N SER A 186 -21.11 -7.99 13.60
CA SER A 186 -20.97 -7.36 12.28
C SER A 186 -19.73 -6.46 12.25
N ALA A 187 -19.03 -6.43 11.11
CA ALA A 187 -17.91 -5.54 10.90
C ALA A 187 -17.94 -4.88 9.52
N GLU A 188 -17.73 -3.57 9.47
CA GLU A 188 -17.42 -2.85 8.23
C GLU A 188 -15.91 -2.93 7.96
N ILE A 189 -15.55 -3.24 6.72
CA ILE A 189 -14.16 -3.29 6.25
C ILE A 189 -13.92 -2.07 5.35
N ASN A 190 -12.94 -1.24 5.68
CA ASN A 190 -12.42 -0.21 4.79
C ASN A 190 -10.97 -0.50 4.44
N THR A 191 -10.54 -0.14 3.23
CA THR A 191 -9.27 -0.58 2.67
C THR A 191 -8.42 0.53 2.08
N VAL A 192 -7.12 0.25 2.01
CA VAL A 192 -6.14 1.12 1.35
C VAL A 192 -5.24 0.31 0.43
N MET A 193 -5.01 0.84 -0.77
CA MET A 193 -4.01 0.32 -1.70
C MET A 193 -2.62 0.92 -1.41
N VAL A 194 -1.63 0.06 -1.18
CA VAL A 194 -0.25 0.46 -0.86
C VAL A 194 0.64 0.32 -2.11
N PRO A 195 1.48 1.32 -2.44
CA PRO A 195 2.43 1.21 -3.54
C PRO A 195 3.54 0.21 -3.25
N VAL A 196 4.04 -0.47 -4.29
CA VAL A 196 5.24 -1.32 -4.19
C VAL A 196 6.46 -0.47 -4.55
N ARG A 197 6.80 0.47 -3.67
CA ARG A 197 7.92 1.42 -3.83
C ARG A 197 8.62 1.65 -2.48
N TYR A 198 9.95 1.53 -2.45
CA TYR A 198 10.74 1.69 -1.23
C TYR A 198 10.70 3.12 -0.69
N GLU A 199 10.73 4.11 -1.58
CA GLU A 199 10.75 5.52 -1.20
C GLU A 199 9.51 5.92 -0.41
N ASP A 200 8.30 5.49 -0.82
CA ASP A 200 7.07 5.77 -0.07
C ASP A 200 7.12 5.21 1.36
N PHE A 201 7.71 4.01 1.53
CA PHE A 201 7.90 3.41 2.85
C PHE A 201 8.91 4.22 3.68
N ASP A 202 10.01 4.62 3.07
CA ASP A 202 11.05 5.40 3.73
C ASP A 202 10.56 6.82 4.10
N GLN A 203 9.60 7.38 3.36
CA GLN A 203 8.88 8.62 3.67
C GLN A 203 7.69 8.43 4.64
N GLY A 204 7.55 7.24 5.23
CA GLY A 204 6.59 6.98 6.31
C GLY A 204 5.14 6.83 5.88
N ILE A 205 4.87 6.32 4.66
CA ILE A 205 3.50 6.12 4.15
C ILE A 205 2.65 5.22 5.05
N ILE A 206 3.26 4.22 5.70
CA ILE A 206 2.58 3.29 6.61
C ILE A 206 2.27 3.98 7.94
N GLU A 207 3.23 4.74 8.47
CA GLU A 207 3.08 5.45 9.72
C GLU A 207 2.02 6.55 9.62
N SER A 208 2.06 7.33 8.54
CA SER A 208 1.05 8.34 8.22
C SER A 208 -0.36 7.74 8.08
N LEU A 209 -0.46 6.52 7.52
CA LEU A 209 -1.74 5.83 7.38
C LEU A 209 -2.31 5.38 8.73
N LEU A 210 -1.49 4.73 9.55
CA LEU A 210 -1.98 3.92 10.67
C LEU A 210 -1.95 4.67 12.01
N ALA A 211 -1.11 5.69 12.17
CA ALA A 211 -0.99 6.42 13.43
C ALA A 211 -2.33 6.97 13.95
N PRO A 212 -3.23 7.55 13.12
CA PRO A 212 -4.53 8.03 13.61
C PRO A 212 -5.42 6.93 14.19
N TYR A 213 -5.30 5.70 13.69
CA TYR A 213 -6.11 4.57 14.13
C TYR A 213 -5.60 3.98 15.44
N TYR A 214 -4.28 3.81 15.57
CA TYR A 214 -3.66 3.31 16.79
C TYR A 214 -3.74 4.31 17.94
N ALA A 215 -3.47 5.60 17.67
CA ALA A 215 -3.46 6.63 18.72
C ALA A 215 -4.86 6.91 19.29
N LEU A 216 -5.91 6.71 18.49
CA LEU A 216 -7.30 7.00 18.88
C LEU A 216 -8.14 5.74 19.08
N ASN A 217 -7.53 4.55 18.95
CA ASN A 217 -8.19 3.25 19.03
C ASN A 217 -9.49 3.17 18.20
N LYS A 218 -9.44 3.64 16.94
CA LYS A 218 -10.64 3.91 16.11
C LYS A 218 -11.16 2.71 15.31
N VAL A 219 -10.43 1.60 15.33
CA VAL A 219 -10.77 0.35 14.64
C VAL A 219 -10.52 -0.82 15.58
N ASP A 220 -11.18 -1.95 15.31
CA ASP A 220 -11.07 -3.16 16.11
C ASP A 220 -9.99 -4.11 15.58
N MET A 221 -9.54 -3.94 14.34
CA MET A 221 -8.48 -4.78 13.75
C MET A 221 -7.81 -4.09 12.56
N VAL A 222 -6.49 -4.27 12.43
CA VAL A 222 -5.71 -3.85 11.27
C VAL A 222 -5.09 -5.08 10.60
N VAL A 223 -5.41 -5.30 9.33
CA VAL A 223 -4.91 -6.45 8.56
C VAL A 223 -4.19 -5.96 7.33
N THR A 224 -2.91 -6.32 7.21
CA THR A 224 -2.16 -6.06 5.97
C THR A 224 -2.14 -7.32 5.12
N VAL A 225 -2.37 -7.21 3.82
CA VAL A 225 -2.43 -8.37 2.92
C VAL A 225 -1.42 -8.20 1.79
N SER A 226 -0.76 -9.28 1.40
CA SER A 226 0.16 -9.31 0.26
C SER A 226 0.13 -10.63 -0.47
N MET A 227 0.54 -10.63 -1.74
CA MET A 227 0.73 -11.87 -2.48
C MET A 227 1.94 -12.64 -1.94
N GLY A 228 1.72 -13.90 -1.56
CA GLY A 228 2.72 -14.74 -0.90
C GLY A 228 3.20 -15.91 -1.75
N ARG A 229 2.95 -17.12 -1.27
CA ARG A 229 3.55 -18.37 -1.76
C ARG A 229 2.50 -19.34 -2.28
N LYS A 230 2.32 -20.50 -1.65
CA LYS A 230 1.42 -21.56 -2.11
C LYS A 230 0.06 -21.48 -1.43
N ASP A 231 0.09 -21.26 -0.12
CA ASP A 231 -1.07 -21.28 0.78
C ASP A 231 -1.18 -19.90 1.47
N PHE A 232 -2.16 -19.73 2.36
CA PHE A 232 -2.20 -18.56 3.22
C PHE A 232 -1.19 -18.70 4.36
N ASP A 233 -0.41 -17.65 4.61
CA ASP A 233 0.51 -17.58 5.73
C ASP A 233 0.15 -16.38 6.61
N LEU A 234 -0.17 -16.66 7.89
CA LEU A 234 -0.30 -15.68 8.95
C LEU A 234 1.08 -15.43 9.54
N GLU A 235 1.68 -14.29 9.22
CA GLU A 235 3.10 -14.06 9.50
C GLU A 235 3.33 -13.64 10.95
N ARG A 236 3.72 -14.61 11.80
CA ARG A 236 3.87 -14.45 13.25
C ARG A 236 4.92 -13.41 13.62
N PHE A 237 6.10 -13.47 12.98
CA PHE A 237 7.28 -12.67 13.34
C PHE A 237 7.85 -11.86 12.17
N PRO A 238 7.33 -10.65 11.91
CA PRO A 238 7.92 -9.72 10.94
C PRO A 238 9.26 -9.17 11.39
N GLY A 239 10.19 -9.01 10.44
CA GLY A 239 11.56 -8.55 10.68
C GLY A 239 11.77 -7.11 10.24
N LYS A 240 12.70 -6.41 10.89
CA LYS A 240 13.00 -5.00 10.63
C LYS A 240 13.66 -4.72 9.28
N ARG A 241 14.42 -5.68 8.77
CA ARG A 241 15.40 -5.44 7.70
C ARG A 241 14.89 -5.85 6.32
N ARG A 242 15.43 -5.18 5.29
CA ARG A 242 15.35 -5.63 3.90
C ARG A 242 16.53 -6.57 3.62
N SER A 243 16.31 -7.62 2.83
CA SER A 243 17.38 -8.54 2.41
C SER A 243 17.21 -9.09 0.99
N VAL A 244 16.73 -8.28 0.05
CA VAL A 244 16.40 -8.69 -1.31
C VAL A 244 16.98 -7.74 -2.35
N THR A 245 17.40 -8.29 -3.49
CA THR A 245 17.92 -7.54 -4.64
C THR A 245 16.87 -7.30 -5.72
N ALA A 246 15.61 -7.66 -5.45
CA ALA A 246 14.50 -7.40 -6.36
C ALA A 246 14.22 -5.88 -6.39
N PRO A 247 14.02 -5.30 -7.59
CA PRO A 247 13.62 -3.91 -7.70
C PRO A 247 12.18 -3.72 -7.23
N ASP A 248 11.84 -2.49 -6.86
CA ASP A 248 10.46 -2.05 -6.70
C ASP A 248 9.84 -1.60 -8.04
N ASN A 249 8.60 -1.08 -8.01
CA ASN A 249 7.95 -0.62 -9.23
C ASN A 249 8.64 0.60 -9.87
N ALA A 250 9.41 1.38 -9.10
CA ALA A 250 10.23 2.47 -9.59
C ALA A 250 11.61 2.00 -10.10
N ASN A 251 11.83 0.68 -10.23
CA ASN A 251 13.12 0.07 -10.61
C ASN A 251 14.28 0.40 -9.67
N ILE A 252 13.97 0.74 -8.42
CA ILE A 252 14.95 1.01 -7.39
C ILE A 252 15.28 -0.32 -6.69
N VAL A 253 16.58 -0.64 -6.60
CA VAL A 253 17.10 -1.76 -5.81
C VAL A 253 17.67 -1.21 -4.50
N TYR A 254 16.90 -1.30 -3.43
CA TYR A 254 17.25 -0.70 -2.13
C TYR A 254 17.11 -1.69 -0.96
N GLY A 255 17.05 -2.99 -1.28
CA GLY A 255 16.64 -4.03 -0.33
C GLY A 255 17.75 -4.80 0.37
N GLY A 256 19.03 -4.46 0.23
CA GLY A 256 20.14 -5.20 0.88
C GLY A 256 20.29 -6.65 0.41
N THR A 257 21.05 -7.47 1.15
CA THR A 257 21.29 -8.88 0.83
C THR A 257 21.12 -9.79 2.05
N LYS A 258 21.14 -11.11 1.84
CA LYS A 258 21.08 -12.08 2.96
C LYS A 258 22.26 -11.94 3.93
N THR A 259 23.44 -11.58 3.43
CA THR A 259 24.66 -11.44 4.24
C THR A 259 24.88 -10.01 4.74
N ALA A 260 24.23 -9.03 4.12
CA ALA A 260 24.25 -7.62 4.52
C ALA A 260 22.81 -7.05 4.47
N PRO A 261 21.93 -7.44 5.41
CA PRO A 261 20.56 -6.95 5.44
C PRO A 261 20.51 -5.48 5.86
N LEU A 262 19.74 -4.68 5.13
CA LEU A 262 19.66 -3.22 5.30
C LEU A 262 18.57 -2.84 6.30
N ILE A 263 18.85 -1.87 7.17
CA ILE A 263 17.82 -1.21 7.98
C ILE A 263 17.16 -0.13 7.10
N PRO A 264 15.83 -0.18 6.86
CA PRO A 264 15.10 0.87 6.14
C PRO A 264 15.18 2.23 6.83
N SER A 265 14.72 3.27 6.14
CA SER A 265 14.64 4.62 6.72
C SER A 265 13.21 4.97 7.12
N LEU A 266 13.06 5.98 7.97
CA LEU A 266 11.79 6.65 8.28
C LEU A 266 12.09 8.15 8.39
N ASN A 267 11.75 8.90 7.34
CA ASN A 267 12.02 10.33 7.21
C ASN A 267 13.51 10.65 7.47
N ASP A 268 14.38 10.09 6.61
CA ASP A 268 15.84 10.26 6.62
C ASP A 268 16.57 9.78 7.87
N ARG A 269 15.91 8.98 8.71
CA ARG A 269 16.50 8.35 9.91
C ARG A 269 16.39 6.84 9.82
N PRO A 270 17.30 6.06 10.42
CA PRO A 270 17.13 4.61 10.52
C PRO A 270 15.78 4.26 11.16
N LEU A 271 15.06 3.30 10.58
CA LEU A 271 13.79 2.81 11.11
C LEU A 271 14.00 2.39 12.59
N PRO A 272 13.22 2.92 13.55
CA PRO A 272 13.40 2.56 14.94
C PRO A 272 12.75 1.21 15.26
N GLY A 273 12.91 0.74 16.50
CA GLY A 273 12.35 -0.52 17.00
C GLY A 273 13.33 -1.69 16.96
N THR A 274 12.89 -2.81 17.53
CA THR A 274 13.59 -4.09 17.68
C THR A 274 13.77 -4.82 16.35
N GLU A 275 14.63 -5.84 16.29
CA GLU A 275 14.87 -6.57 15.03
C GLU A 275 13.66 -7.37 14.56
N PHE A 276 12.81 -7.83 15.48
CA PHE A 276 11.55 -8.50 15.19
C PHE A 276 10.42 -7.90 16.01
N VAL A 277 9.19 -8.11 15.53
CA VAL A 277 7.94 -7.86 16.26
C VAL A 277 7.05 -9.09 16.17
N GLU A 278 6.09 -9.24 17.08
CA GLU A 278 5.10 -10.31 17.05
C GLU A 278 3.72 -9.73 16.71
N PHE A 279 3.03 -10.36 15.75
CA PHE A 279 1.68 -9.96 15.39
C PHE A 279 0.66 -10.30 16.50
N SER A 280 -0.58 -9.85 16.36
CA SER A 280 -1.62 -10.03 17.39
C SER A 280 -2.99 -10.36 16.81
N LEU A 281 -3.04 -10.79 15.54
CA LEU A 281 -4.28 -11.26 14.95
C LEU A 281 -4.82 -12.48 15.70
N PRO A 282 -6.14 -12.69 15.76
CA PRO A 282 -6.75 -13.83 16.43
C PRO A 282 -6.60 -15.12 15.59
N VAL A 283 -5.35 -15.59 15.53
CA VAL A 283 -4.88 -16.73 14.72
C VAL A 283 -5.73 -17.98 14.93
N SER A 284 -6.04 -18.34 16.17
CA SER A 284 -6.84 -19.54 16.46
C SER A 284 -8.23 -19.47 15.81
N ALA A 285 -8.83 -18.29 15.72
CA ALA A 285 -10.11 -18.12 15.05
C ALA A 285 -9.93 -18.16 13.53
N MET A 286 -8.95 -17.43 12.99
CA MET A 286 -8.69 -17.35 11.54
C MET A 286 -8.34 -18.71 10.92
N LEU A 287 -7.59 -19.56 11.63
CA LEU A 287 -7.26 -20.93 11.20
C LEU A 287 -8.50 -21.82 10.98
N ASN A 288 -9.65 -21.49 11.59
CA ASN A 288 -10.89 -22.23 11.41
C ASN A 288 -11.68 -21.83 10.16
N ALA A 289 -11.21 -20.84 9.39
CA ALA A 289 -11.82 -20.47 8.13
C ALA A 289 -11.76 -21.62 7.12
N LYS A 290 -12.76 -21.69 6.24
CA LYS A 290 -12.87 -22.74 5.22
C LYS A 290 -12.57 -22.16 3.86
N GLY A 291 -11.89 -22.94 3.03
CA GLY A 291 -11.56 -22.59 1.66
C GLY A 291 -10.62 -23.62 1.04
N PRO A 292 -10.24 -23.44 -0.23
CA PRO A 292 -9.43 -24.42 -0.96
C PRO A 292 -7.94 -24.40 -0.61
N PHE A 293 -7.46 -23.36 0.09
CA PHE A 293 -6.04 -23.22 0.44
C PHE A 293 -5.82 -23.51 1.93
N ALA A 294 -4.64 -24.02 2.31
CA ALA A 294 -4.31 -24.12 3.72
C ALA A 294 -4.13 -22.72 4.33
N ILE A 295 -4.31 -22.61 5.65
CA ILE A 295 -4.01 -21.40 6.42
C ILE A 295 -2.97 -21.80 7.45
N ASN A 296 -1.79 -21.24 7.33
CA ASN A 296 -0.64 -21.56 8.17
C ASN A 296 -0.41 -20.45 9.17
N ASP A 297 -0.10 -20.83 10.40
CA ASP A 297 0.52 -19.95 11.37
C ASP A 297 2.04 -19.97 11.13
N ASN A 298 2.55 -19.02 10.34
CA ASN A 298 3.92 -19.10 9.86
C ASN A 298 4.90 -18.45 10.86
N HIS A 299 5.72 -19.28 11.48
CA HIS A 299 6.77 -18.87 12.40
C HIS A 299 8.15 -18.73 11.73
N HIS A 300 8.31 -19.16 10.48
CA HIS A 300 9.61 -19.23 9.82
C HIS A 300 10.30 -17.88 9.70
N VAL A 301 11.54 -17.77 10.19
CA VAL A 301 12.38 -16.57 10.04
C VAL A 301 13.81 -16.93 9.65
N ILE A 302 14.52 -15.95 9.09
CA ILE A 302 15.96 -16.04 8.85
C ILE A 302 16.66 -14.89 9.59
N THR A 303 17.70 -15.23 10.32
CA THR A 303 18.57 -14.30 11.04
C THR A 303 19.99 -14.40 10.49
N LEU A 304 20.89 -13.51 10.88
CA LEU A 304 22.31 -13.64 10.49
C LEU A 304 22.96 -14.93 11.01
N LYS A 305 22.39 -15.59 12.01
CA LYS A 305 22.97 -16.78 12.66
C LYS A 305 22.26 -18.09 12.30
N LYS A 306 20.95 -18.04 12.01
CA LYS A 306 20.09 -19.23 11.90
C LYS A 306 18.89 -19.00 10.98
N ASP A 307 18.46 -20.08 10.34
CA ASP A 307 17.23 -20.24 9.56
C ASP A 307 16.36 -21.26 10.30
N PHE A 308 15.24 -20.83 10.90
CA PHE A 308 14.48 -21.63 11.87
C PHE A 308 13.05 -21.13 12.11
N GLU A 309 12.27 -21.90 12.87
CA GLU A 309 10.91 -21.56 13.32
C GLU A 309 10.93 -21.36 14.86
N PRO A 310 10.93 -20.12 15.37
CA PRO A 310 10.93 -19.84 16.80
C PRO A 310 9.62 -20.32 17.43
N SER A 311 9.71 -20.98 18.57
CA SER A 311 8.52 -21.40 19.34
C SER A 311 7.95 -20.24 20.17
N SER A 312 8.77 -19.21 20.44
CA SER A 312 8.37 -18.01 21.16
C SER A 312 9.14 -16.77 20.69
N PHE A 313 8.61 -15.58 20.96
CA PHE A 313 9.28 -14.31 20.66
C PHE A 313 10.62 -14.14 21.41
N ASP A 314 10.78 -14.78 22.57
CA ASP A 314 12.00 -14.68 23.39
C ASP A 314 13.25 -15.19 22.67
N GLU A 315 13.10 -16.16 21.78
CA GLU A 315 14.20 -16.70 20.96
C GLU A 315 14.76 -15.69 19.94
N LEU A 316 14.05 -14.58 19.71
CA LEU A 316 14.40 -13.54 18.73
C LEU A 316 15.03 -12.27 19.34
N LYS A 317 15.02 -12.13 20.67
CA LYS A 317 15.48 -10.91 21.37
C LYS A 317 16.91 -10.50 21.01
N GLU A 318 17.80 -11.48 20.86
CA GLU A 318 19.24 -11.27 20.53
C GLU A 318 19.57 -11.57 19.05
N ALA A 319 18.55 -11.71 18.21
CA ALA A 319 18.71 -12.03 16.80
C ALA A 319 18.75 -10.77 15.93
N THR A 320 19.56 -10.80 14.87
CA THR A 320 19.52 -9.78 13.82
C THR A 320 18.72 -10.31 12.64
N ALA A 321 17.68 -9.58 12.22
CA ALA A 321 16.79 -10.03 11.17
C ALA A 321 17.48 -10.03 9.81
N VAL A 322 17.27 -11.10 9.04
CA VAL A 322 17.53 -11.12 7.60
C VAL A 322 16.19 -11.18 6.88
N ARG A 323 15.31 -12.10 7.27
CA ARG A 323 13.93 -12.19 6.80
C ARG A 323 13.01 -12.46 7.98
N GLY A 324 11.92 -11.70 8.09
CA GLY A 324 10.79 -12.12 8.92
C GLY A 324 9.94 -13.15 8.19
N GLY A 325 8.80 -13.52 8.80
CA GLY A 325 7.82 -14.44 8.19
C GLY A 325 7.45 -14.03 6.75
N GLY A 326 7.22 -12.72 6.57
CA GLY A 326 6.89 -12.16 5.26
C GLY A 326 8.05 -12.04 4.27
N GLY A 327 9.25 -12.52 4.59
CA GLY A 327 10.44 -12.41 3.77
C GLY A 327 11.30 -11.16 4.05
N GLY A 328 11.98 -10.66 3.01
CA GLY A 328 12.93 -9.54 3.11
C GLY A 328 12.62 -8.37 2.17
N TYR A 329 11.36 -8.27 1.74
CA TYR A 329 10.84 -7.26 0.80
C TYR A 329 9.71 -6.43 1.46
N LEU A 330 8.95 -5.67 0.67
CA LEU A 330 7.95 -4.71 1.16
C LEU A 330 6.76 -5.33 1.90
N SER A 331 6.40 -6.61 1.63
CA SER A 331 5.33 -7.30 2.37
C SER A 331 5.71 -7.59 3.83
N ASN A 332 6.95 -8.00 4.07
CA ASN A 332 7.50 -8.06 5.43
C ASN A 332 7.57 -6.67 6.07
N GLU A 333 7.99 -5.66 5.31
CA GLU A 333 8.20 -4.32 5.84
C GLU A 333 6.90 -3.63 6.28
N ILE A 334 5.79 -3.75 5.53
CA ILE A 334 4.50 -3.21 5.97
C ILE A 334 4.03 -3.90 7.25
N SER A 335 4.25 -5.21 7.35
CA SER A 335 3.90 -6.00 8.52
C SER A 335 4.72 -5.53 9.74
N TYR A 336 6.03 -5.41 9.60
CA TYR A 336 6.90 -4.89 10.66
C TYR A 336 6.53 -3.46 11.06
N ARG A 337 6.37 -2.54 10.09
CA ARG A 337 6.06 -1.13 10.37
C ARG A 337 4.72 -0.95 11.05
N SER A 338 3.69 -1.70 10.63
CA SER A 338 2.35 -1.62 11.23
C SER A 338 2.35 -2.08 12.69
N ILE A 339 2.94 -3.24 13.00
CA ILE A 339 3.01 -3.78 14.36
C ILE A 339 3.97 -2.97 15.23
N ARG A 340 5.14 -2.56 14.70
CA ARG A 340 6.08 -1.69 15.43
C ARG A 340 5.42 -0.38 15.83
N LEU A 341 4.68 0.26 14.92
CA LEU A 341 3.97 1.49 15.23
C LEU A 341 2.87 1.25 16.27
N ARG A 342 2.08 0.18 16.13
CA ARG A 342 1.09 -0.22 17.13
C ARG A 342 1.72 -0.32 18.52
N ASN A 343 2.83 -1.05 18.64
CA ASN A 343 3.57 -1.24 19.89
C ASN A 343 4.11 0.10 20.42
N GLN A 344 4.68 0.94 19.55
CA GLN A 344 5.22 2.25 19.91
C GLN A 344 4.13 3.18 20.48
N LEU A 345 2.89 3.05 20.00
CA LEU A 345 1.74 3.83 20.45
C LEU A 345 0.97 3.13 21.58
N ASN A 346 1.46 2.00 22.10
CA ASN A 346 0.80 1.18 23.13
C ASN A 346 -0.66 0.87 22.79
N SER A 347 -0.93 0.58 21.51
CA SER A 347 -2.27 0.23 21.04
C SER A 347 -2.50 -1.28 21.13
N ASP A 348 -3.66 -1.67 21.64
CA ASP A 348 -4.05 -3.08 21.77
C ASP A 348 -4.76 -3.62 20.52
N ILE A 349 -4.91 -2.80 19.45
CA ILE A 349 -5.59 -3.21 18.22
C ILE A 349 -4.90 -4.45 17.63
N PRO A 350 -5.61 -5.60 17.49
CA PRO A 350 -5.11 -6.76 16.78
C PRO A 350 -4.59 -6.39 15.39
N THR A 351 -3.30 -6.61 15.18
CA THR A 351 -2.57 -6.21 13.97
C THR A 351 -1.71 -7.34 13.47
N GLY A 352 -1.73 -7.58 12.16
CA GLY A 352 -0.82 -8.53 11.54
C GLY A 352 -0.90 -8.57 10.02
N HIS A 353 -0.35 -9.64 9.46
CA HIS A 353 -0.19 -9.78 8.02
C HIS A 353 -0.64 -11.15 7.52
N ILE A 354 -1.34 -11.12 6.39
CA ILE A 354 -1.77 -12.29 5.63
C ILE A 354 -1.03 -12.29 4.30
N HIS A 355 -0.18 -13.28 4.09
CA HIS A 355 0.25 -13.64 2.75
C HIS A 355 -0.78 -14.56 2.10
N THR A 356 -1.14 -14.27 0.86
CA THR A 356 -2.06 -15.10 0.07
C THR A 356 -1.31 -16.17 -0.72
N PRO A 357 -1.99 -17.20 -1.23
CA PRO A 357 -1.51 -17.94 -2.39
C PRO A 357 -1.10 -16.99 -3.53
N ARG A 358 -0.01 -17.31 -4.22
CA ARG A 358 0.50 -16.55 -5.37
C ARG A 358 -0.24 -16.94 -6.64
N ILE A 359 -0.31 -16.00 -7.56
CA ILE A 359 -0.76 -16.21 -8.94
C ILE A 359 0.39 -15.85 -9.89
N ALA A 360 0.47 -16.51 -11.04
CA ALA A 360 1.55 -16.27 -12.01
C ALA A 360 1.26 -15.06 -12.92
N GLN A 361 -0.02 -14.74 -13.07
CA GLN A 361 -0.57 -13.66 -13.86
C GLN A 361 -2.01 -13.40 -13.37
N PHE A 362 -2.78 -12.61 -14.12
CA PHE A 362 -4.23 -12.52 -13.88
C PHE A 362 -4.91 -13.88 -13.99
N GLU A 363 -5.56 -14.30 -12.90
CA GLU A 363 -6.16 -15.62 -12.71
C GLU A 363 -7.49 -15.47 -11.95
N PRO A 364 -8.55 -14.96 -12.59
CA PRO A 364 -9.73 -14.43 -11.89
C PRO A 364 -10.45 -15.47 -11.02
N GLU A 365 -10.48 -16.73 -11.43
CA GLU A 365 -11.08 -17.80 -10.62
C GLU A 365 -10.27 -18.11 -9.36
N THR A 366 -8.94 -18.08 -9.46
CA THR A 366 -8.04 -18.28 -8.33
C THR A 366 -8.14 -17.08 -7.38
N GLU A 367 -8.13 -15.86 -7.93
CA GLU A 367 -8.29 -14.62 -7.18
C GLU A 367 -9.63 -14.58 -6.43
N ALA A 368 -10.73 -15.01 -7.07
CA ALA A 368 -12.04 -15.12 -6.41
C ALA A 368 -11.99 -16.03 -5.17
N LYS A 369 -11.34 -17.20 -5.31
CA LYS A 369 -11.19 -18.17 -4.21
C LYS A 369 -10.33 -17.59 -3.09
N ILE A 370 -9.26 -16.86 -3.44
CA ILE A 370 -8.39 -16.20 -2.47
C ILE A 370 -9.17 -15.14 -1.68
N VAL A 371 -9.84 -14.20 -2.36
CA VAL A 371 -10.58 -13.12 -1.68
C VAL A 371 -11.70 -13.69 -0.80
N LYS A 372 -12.44 -14.68 -1.28
CA LYS A 372 -13.46 -15.36 -0.48
C LYS A 372 -12.89 -15.99 0.79
N GLN A 373 -11.70 -16.58 0.71
CA GLN A 373 -11.07 -17.19 1.88
C GLN A 373 -10.48 -16.14 2.84
N ILE A 374 -9.99 -15.01 2.33
CA ILE A 374 -9.64 -13.83 3.17
C ILE A 374 -10.87 -13.38 3.95
N GLN A 375 -12.00 -13.16 3.28
CA GLN A 375 -13.25 -12.77 3.94
C GLN A 375 -13.65 -13.77 5.03
N ALA A 376 -13.58 -15.08 4.74
CA ALA A 376 -13.88 -16.12 5.73
C ALA A 376 -12.94 -16.07 6.95
N MET A 377 -11.65 -15.73 6.77
CA MET A 377 -10.72 -15.52 7.89
C MET A 377 -11.11 -14.31 8.75
N LEU A 378 -11.49 -13.20 8.11
CA LEU A 378 -11.97 -11.99 8.79
C LEU A 378 -13.32 -12.21 9.50
N GLU A 379 -14.21 -13.02 8.94
CA GLU A 379 -15.46 -13.41 9.59
C GLU A 379 -15.18 -14.22 10.87
N ARG A 380 -14.27 -15.19 10.78
CA ARG A 380 -13.92 -15.99 11.97
C ARG A 380 -13.26 -15.16 13.06
N SER A 381 -12.48 -14.13 12.71
CA SER A 381 -11.81 -13.29 13.72
C SER A 381 -12.79 -12.48 14.57
N LEU A 382 -14.00 -12.20 14.09
CA LEU A 382 -14.96 -11.31 14.78
C LEU A 382 -15.30 -11.74 16.21
N VAL A 383 -15.31 -13.05 16.51
CA VAL A 383 -15.61 -13.54 17.88
C VAL A 383 -14.48 -13.32 18.88
N ALA A 384 -13.32 -12.89 18.41
CA ALA A 384 -12.15 -12.61 19.23
C ALA A 384 -11.79 -11.12 19.29
N LEU A 385 -12.56 -10.26 18.60
CA LEU A 385 -12.48 -8.79 18.66
C LEU A 385 -13.50 -8.27 19.67
#